data_AF-A0A971FC64-F1
#
_entry.id   AF-A0A971FC64-F1
#
_cell.length_a   1.000
_cell.length_b   1.000
_cell.length_c   1.000
_cell.angle_alpha   90.00
_cell.angle_beta   90.00
_cell.angle_gamma   90.00
#
_symmetry.space_group_name_H-M   'P 1'
#
loop_
_entity.id
_entity.type
_entity.pdbx_description
1 polymer ?
#
loop_
_entity_poly.entity_id
_entity_poly.type
_entity_poly.pdbx_seq_one_letter_code
_entity_poly.pdbx_strand_id
1 'polypeptide(L)'
;MARGSDTGRKRRGGERGVALLLALVFTAVLTALVFGFLYESQVTASLVQNSSADFEALLAAKSAAANGLSLLLDDLLETEMNGMPEVDSLLDPSGWASGLPFEPLNGAMMRTSISDECGKLNLNALISVSDDGQPVRNEELITALRSFFNLRSDSEGDPVDAIIDWLDYDDMDAEEPEGAENSYYMGLENPFPCKNGPMDAVEELLLIKGITADLYFGDPALEQLPLSEYLTVQGDWEGRVNVNTAREEVIAAVLGGYTGNEDIAVARQIYDEVQTQPYEDLNRLTGMLGPMMPADAALGADGKNPGAGRPATTDAITRATKQRTPESAAGAMKSAEKQIMPETSFGGGGGGRNTARKPATTPPGVVRPNTGTGTDLNNVTNPQLQDQLRQQNSVSRMFRVNSTTFRIHGDGMVGETLARVEAFVFRTPLDVSGLEQSASGTGGALAQAGNPVPLTPFRILDWKVIQ
;
A
#
# COMPACT_ATOMS: atom_id res chain seq x y z
N MET A 1 -20.36 -35.80 -113.41
CA MET A 1 -20.65 -34.50 -112.75
C MET A 1 -21.43 -34.84 -111.48
N ALA A 2 -20.89 -34.63 -110.28
CA ALA A 2 -20.90 -33.35 -109.52
C ALA A 2 -22.31 -33.06 -108.92
N ARG A 3 -22.49 -32.55 -107.69
CA ARG A 3 -21.56 -32.19 -106.58
C ARG A 3 -22.42 -31.92 -105.32
N GLY A 4 -21.90 -32.22 -104.12
CA GLY A 4 -22.38 -31.65 -102.84
C GLY A 4 -23.75 -32.12 -102.34
N SER A 5 -24.11 -31.89 -101.08
CA SER A 5 -23.31 -31.32 -99.96
C SER A 5 -23.82 -31.83 -98.61
N ASP A 6 -22.90 -32.40 -97.83
CA ASP A 6 -23.09 -32.64 -96.39
C ASP A 6 -23.12 -31.29 -95.64
N THR A 7 -24.16 -31.06 -94.84
CA THR A 7 -24.27 -29.88 -93.97
C THR A 7 -24.75 -30.24 -92.56
N GLY A 8 -23.86 -30.88 -91.81
CA GLY A 8 -23.46 -30.30 -90.53
C GLY A 8 -24.45 -30.43 -89.36
N ARG A 9 -24.51 -31.64 -88.77
CA ARG A 9 -25.05 -31.85 -87.43
C ARG A 9 -24.21 -31.10 -86.39
N LYS A 10 -24.57 -29.84 -86.07
CA LYS A 10 -23.91 -29.02 -85.04
C LYS A 10 -23.84 -29.76 -83.69
N ARG A 11 -22.67 -30.30 -83.35
CA ARG A 11 -22.38 -30.78 -81.99
C ARG A 11 -22.26 -29.56 -81.06
N ARG A 12 -23.20 -29.39 -80.13
CA ARG A 12 -23.03 -28.52 -78.95
C ARG A 12 -21.96 -29.15 -78.04
N GLY A 13 -20.70 -28.79 -78.30
CA GLY A 13 -19.52 -29.41 -77.66
C GLY A 13 -18.73 -28.52 -76.70
N GLY A 14 -19.16 -27.29 -76.42
CA GLY A 14 -18.38 -26.30 -75.64
C GLY A 14 -18.94 -25.93 -74.25
N GLU A 15 -20.23 -26.14 -73.99
CA GLU A 15 -20.92 -25.56 -72.82
C GLU A 15 -20.71 -26.36 -71.50
N ARG A 16 -20.10 -27.56 -71.54
CA ARG A 16 -20.03 -28.48 -70.39
C ARG A 16 -18.90 -28.20 -69.39
N GLY A 17 -17.84 -27.48 -69.77
CA GLY A 17 -16.74 -27.12 -68.86
C GLY A 17 -17.01 -25.82 -68.08
N VAL A 18 -17.65 -24.84 -68.72
CA VAL A 18 -17.88 -23.50 -68.15
C VAL A 18 -18.83 -23.56 -66.95
N ALA A 19 -19.86 -24.40 -67.00
CA ALA A 19 -20.79 -24.59 -65.87
C ALA A 19 -20.08 -25.13 -64.61
N LEU A 20 -19.10 -26.03 -64.77
CA LEU A 20 -18.32 -26.56 -63.65
C LEU A 20 -17.39 -25.50 -63.05
N LEU A 21 -16.74 -24.69 -63.90
CA LEU A 21 -15.89 -23.59 -63.44
C LEU A 21 -16.71 -22.52 -62.70
N LEU A 22 -17.88 -22.15 -63.22
CA LEU A 22 -18.80 -21.23 -62.54
C LEU A 22 -19.28 -21.79 -61.20
N ALA A 23 -19.65 -23.08 -61.14
CA ALA A 23 -20.03 -23.74 -59.90
C ALA A 23 -18.87 -23.78 -58.89
N LEU A 24 -17.64 -24.03 -59.33
CA LEU A 24 -16.47 -24.07 -58.46
C LEU A 24 -16.12 -22.67 -57.92
N VAL A 25 -16.12 -21.64 -58.76
CA VAL A 25 -15.90 -20.25 -58.34
C VAL A 25 -16.99 -19.79 -57.38
N PHE A 26 -18.26 -20.07 -57.68
CA PHE A 26 -19.38 -19.75 -56.80
C PHE A 26 -19.27 -20.48 -55.45
N THR A 27 -18.90 -21.76 -55.47
CA THR A 27 -18.67 -22.55 -54.24
C THR A 27 -17.49 -22.01 -53.43
N ALA A 28 -16.39 -21.61 -54.09
CA ALA A 28 -15.23 -21.02 -53.41
C ALA A 28 -15.56 -19.66 -52.76
N VAL A 29 -16.30 -18.80 -53.46
CA VAL A 29 -16.78 -17.51 -52.91
C VAL A 29 -17.76 -17.74 -51.76
N LEU A 30 -18.73 -18.64 -51.91
CA LEU A 30 -19.68 -18.99 -50.84
C LEU A 30 -18.95 -19.57 -49.62
N THR A 31 -17.96 -20.42 -49.83
CA THR A 31 -17.13 -21.00 -48.77
C THR A 31 -16.34 -19.92 -48.04
N ALA A 32 -15.70 -18.99 -48.77
CA ALA A 32 -14.97 -17.88 -48.16
C ALA A 32 -15.89 -16.96 -47.34
N LEU A 33 -17.11 -16.68 -47.82
CA LEU A 33 -18.12 -15.90 -47.08
C LEU A 33 -18.57 -16.62 -45.80
N VAL A 34 -18.83 -17.93 -45.87
CA VAL A 34 -19.22 -18.74 -44.70
C VAL A 34 -18.09 -18.81 -43.68
N PHE A 35 -16.84 -19.00 -44.10
CA PHE A 35 -15.68 -18.98 -43.19
C PHE A 35 -15.47 -17.60 -42.55
N GLY A 36 -15.61 -16.51 -43.31
CA GLY A 36 -15.52 -15.15 -42.78
C GLY A 36 -16.57 -14.89 -41.70
N PHE A 37 -17.84 -15.21 -41.99
CA PHE A 37 -18.93 -15.09 -41.01
C PHE A 37 -18.72 -15.94 -39.75
N LEU A 38 -18.26 -17.19 -39.90
CA LEU A 38 -17.98 -18.06 -38.76
C LEU A 38 -16.82 -17.53 -37.90
N TYR A 39 -15.78 -16.96 -38.51
CA TYR A 39 -14.67 -16.34 -37.79
C TYR A 39 -15.12 -15.09 -37.02
N GLU A 40 -15.82 -14.16 -37.67
CA GLU A 40 -16.38 -12.96 -37.03
C GLU A 40 -17.35 -13.29 -35.90
N SER A 41 -18.21 -14.30 -36.09
CA SER A 41 -19.13 -14.78 -35.06
C SER A 41 -18.41 -15.39 -33.85
N GLN A 42 -17.28 -16.08 -34.04
CA GLN A 42 -16.49 -16.61 -32.93
C GLN A 42 -15.79 -15.48 -32.16
N VAL A 43 -15.13 -14.56 -32.87
CA VAL A 43 -14.47 -13.39 -32.25
C VAL A 43 -15.47 -12.54 -31.45
N THR A 44 -16.67 -12.31 -32.00
CA THR A 44 -17.73 -11.55 -31.32
C THR A 44 -18.24 -12.29 -30.08
N ALA A 45 -18.43 -13.61 -30.16
CA ALA A 45 -18.86 -14.43 -29.02
C ALA A 45 -17.83 -14.41 -27.88
N SER A 46 -16.53 -14.58 -28.19
CA SER A 46 -15.47 -14.50 -27.18
C SER A 46 -15.36 -13.12 -26.54
N LEU A 47 -15.50 -12.03 -27.31
CA LEU A 47 -15.49 -10.67 -26.75
C LEU A 47 -16.66 -10.44 -25.78
N VAL A 48 -17.86 -10.91 -26.13
CA VAL A 48 -19.04 -10.82 -25.25
C VAL A 48 -18.88 -11.68 -23.99
N GLN A 49 -18.30 -12.87 -24.11
CA GLN A 49 -18.01 -13.75 -22.97
C GLN A 49 -17.02 -13.10 -22.00
N ASN A 50 -15.88 -12.61 -22.49
CA ASN A 50 -14.88 -11.94 -21.66
C ASN A 50 -15.49 -10.70 -20.97
N SER A 51 -16.19 -9.85 -21.72
CA SER A 51 -16.86 -8.67 -21.14
C SER A 51 -17.92 -9.00 -20.09
N SER A 52 -18.56 -10.18 -20.14
CA SER A 52 -19.47 -10.65 -19.08
C SER A 52 -18.68 -11.10 -17.85
N ALA A 53 -17.63 -11.89 -18.05
CA ALA A 53 -16.74 -12.36 -16.99
C ALA A 53 -16.08 -11.19 -16.23
N ASP A 54 -15.60 -10.17 -16.94
CA ASP A 54 -14.99 -8.97 -16.36
C ASP A 54 -15.99 -8.19 -15.49
N PHE A 55 -17.25 -8.09 -15.92
CA PHE A 55 -18.31 -7.43 -15.17
C PHE A 55 -18.75 -8.23 -13.94
N GLU A 56 -18.92 -9.55 -14.10
CA GLU A 56 -19.30 -10.47 -13.01
C GLU A 56 -18.20 -10.57 -11.95
N ALA A 57 -16.93 -10.67 -12.35
CA ALA A 57 -15.78 -10.62 -11.46
C ALA A 57 -15.69 -9.28 -10.72
N LEU A 58 -15.88 -8.15 -11.40
CA LEU A 58 -15.88 -6.83 -10.76
C LEU A 58 -17.05 -6.65 -9.78
N LEU A 59 -18.22 -7.21 -10.07
CA LEU A 59 -19.37 -7.18 -9.16
C LEU A 59 -19.12 -8.04 -7.92
N ALA A 60 -18.52 -9.23 -8.10
CA ALA A 60 -18.06 -10.10 -7.02
C ALA A 60 -17.02 -9.41 -6.12
N ALA A 61 -16.01 -8.78 -6.71
CA ALA A 61 -14.98 -8.02 -6.00
C ALA A 61 -15.57 -6.88 -5.15
N LYS A 62 -16.51 -6.09 -5.71
CA LYS A 62 -17.22 -5.03 -4.97
C LYS A 62 -18.10 -5.59 -3.85
N SER A 63 -18.72 -6.74 -4.06
CA SER A 63 -19.55 -7.40 -3.04
C SER A 63 -18.69 -7.95 -1.88
N ALA A 64 -17.53 -8.54 -2.18
CA ALA A 64 -16.57 -8.96 -1.15
C ALA A 64 -16.01 -7.77 -0.36
N ALA A 65 -15.73 -6.63 -1.00
CA ALA A 65 -15.32 -5.42 -0.29
C ALA A 65 -16.43 -4.89 0.63
N ALA A 66 -17.69 -4.94 0.19
CA ALA A 66 -18.85 -4.58 1.02
C ALA A 66 -19.05 -5.56 2.19
N ASN A 67 -18.86 -6.86 2.00
CA ASN A 67 -18.92 -7.85 3.09
C ASN A 67 -17.82 -7.59 4.14
N GLY A 68 -16.62 -7.17 3.73
CA GLY A 68 -15.55 -6.79 4.67
C GLY A 68 -15.90 -5.55 5.48
N LEU A 69 -16.60 -4.59 4.88
CA LEU A 69 -17.12 -3.41 5.57
C LEU A 69 -18.20 -3.78 6.60
N SER A 70 -19.07 -4.74 6.27
CA SER A 70 -20.03 -5.29 7.23
C SER A 70 -19.34 -6.03 8.37
N LEU A 71 -18.28 -6.80 8.10
CA LEU A 71 -17.56 -7.53 9.13
C LEU A 71 -16.91 -6.59 10.16
N LEU A 72 -16.28 -5.50 9.72
CA LEU A 72 -15.74 -4.45 10.59
C LEU A 72 -16.83 -3.65 11.33
N LEU A 73 -18.04 -3.56 10.76
CA LEU A 73 -19.18 -2.92 11.40
C LEU A 73 -19.75 -3.77 12.52
N ASP A 74 -19.94 -5.07 12.28
CA ASP A 74 -20.45 -6.01 13.28
C ASP A 74 -19.47 -6.13 14.47
N ASP A 75 -18.17 -6.18 14.19
CA ASP A 75 -17.05 -6.10 15.14
C ASP A 75 -17.11 -4.88 16.07
N LEU A 76 -17.23 -3.68 15.49
CA LEU A 76 -17.34 -2.42 16.24
C LEU A 76 -18.62 -2.38 17.09
N LEU A 77 -19.74 -2.86 16.53
CA LEU A 77 -21.03 -2.91 17.23
C LEU A 77 -20.99 -3.89 18.41
N GLU A 78 -20.39 -5.07 18.27
CA GLU A 78 -20.24 -6.02 19.37
C GLU A 78 -19.34 -5.46 20.47
N THR A 79 -18.26 -4.75 20.11
CA THR A 79 -17.36 -4.09 21.07
C THR A 79 -18.09 -3.03 21.90
N GLU A 80 -18.80 -2.10 21.24
CA GLU A 80 -19.54 -1.04 21.94
C GLU A 80 -20.73 -1.57 22.75
N MET A 81 -21.54 -2.48 22.18
CA MET A 81 -22.74 -3.00 22.85
C MET A 81 -22.43 -3.84 24.10
N ASN A 82 -21.29 -4.53 24.12
CA ASN A 82 -20.85 -5.31 25.27
C ASN A 82 -19.96 -4.52 26.24
N GLY A 83 -19.58 -3.28 25.90
CA GLY A 83 -18.67 -2.46 26.69
C GLY A 83 -17.26 -3.06 26.78
N MET A 84 -16.82 -3.75 25.73
CA MET A 84 -15.46 -4.30 25.65
C MET A 84 -14.44 -3.18 25.41
N PRO A 85 -13.16 -3.37 25.77
CA PRO A 85 -12.10 -2.47 25.37
C PRO A 85 -12.06 -2.32 23.84
N GLU A 86 -11.92 -1.10 23.33
CA GLU A 86 -11.63 -0.88 21.91
C GLU A 86 -10.19 -1.36 21.65
N VAL A 87 -10.07 -2.58 21.11
CA VAL A 87 -8.81 -3.32 20.90
C VAL A 87 -8.99 -4.11 19.62
N ASP A 88 -8.04 -4.00 18.70
CA ASP A 88 -8.07 -4.67 17.40
C ASP A 88 -6.87 -5.60 17.31
N SER A 89 -7.10 -6.88 16.99
CA SER A 89 -6.03 -7.89 16.96
C SER A 89 -6.23 -8.97 15.90
N LEU A 90 -5.19 -9.74 15.59
CA LEU A 90 -5.32 -10.90 14.70
C LEU A 90 -6.15 -12.06 15.29
N LEU A 91 -6.47 -12.01 16.59
CA LEU A 91 -7.24 -13.02 17.32
C LEU A 91 -8.69 -12.57 17.61
N ASP A 92 -9.17 -11.54 16.92
CA ASP A 92 -10.50 -10.97 17.11
C ASP A 92 -11.62 -12.02 16.97
N PRO A 93 -12.56 -12.14 17.92
CA PRO A 93 -13.68 -13.08 17.81
C PRO A 93 -14.56 -12.89 16.57
N SER A 94 -14.64 -11.67 16.03
CA SER A 94 -15.33 -11.36 14.77
C SER A 94 -14.66 -12.03 13.55
N GLY A 95 -13.36 -12.34 13.65
CA GLY A 95 -12.57 -12.97 12.59
C GLY A 95 -12.18 -12.02 11.45
N TRP A 96 -12.31 -10.69 11.61
CA TRP A 96 -12.01 -9.72 10.54
C TRP A 96 -10.62 -9.92 9.91
N ALA A 97 -9.61 -10.23 10.73
CA ALA A 97 -8.24 -10.47 10.30
C ALA A 97 -8.05 -11.75 9.45
N SER A 98 -8.92 -12.75 9.62
CA SER A 98 -8.96 -13.94 8.75
C SER A 98 -9.70 -13.68 7.44
N GLY A 99 -10.51 -12.62 7.38
CA GLY A 99 -11.41 -12.33 6.28
C GLY A 99 -12.54 -13.35 6.13
N LEU A 100 -13.15 -13.38 4.94
CA LEU A 100 -14.21 -14.33 4.60
C LEU A 100 -13.69 -15.38 3.60
N PRO A 101 -14.18 -16.63 3.68
CA PRO A 101 -13.83 -17.68 2.72
C PRO A 101 -14.35 -17.35 1.31
N PHE A 102 -13.99 -18.18 0.33
CA PHE A 102 -14.52 -18.05 -1.03
C PHE A 102 -16.03 -18.36 -1.06
N GLU A 103 -16.85 -17.39 -1.47
CA GLU A 103 -18.30 -17.51 -1.59
C GLU A 103 -18.76 -17.35 -3.05
N PRO A 104 -19.79 -18.09 -3.50
CA PRO A 104 -20.33 -17.94 -4.85
C PRO A 104 -21.32 -16.77 -4.95
N LEU A 105 -21.17 -15.93 -5.98
CA LEU A 105 -22.11 -14.85 -6.31
C LEU A 105 -22.42 -14.85 -7.81
N ASN A 106 -23.66 -15.18 -8.19
CA ASN A 106 -24.16 -15.12 -9.58
C ASN A 106 -23.35 -15.90 -10.65
N GLY A 107 -22.48 -16.83 -10.26
CA GLY A 107 -21.59 -17.56 -11.18
C GLY A 107 -20.11 -17.20 -11.03
N ALA A 108 -19.82 -16.05 -10.42
CA ALA A 108 -18.50 -15.70 -9.92
C ALA A 108 -18.23 -16.32 -8.54
N MET A 109 -16.95 -16.40 -8.17
CA MET A 109 -16.50 -16.60 -6.79
C MET A 109 -15.98 -15.28 -6.24
N MET A 110 -16.26 -14.96 -4.99
CA MET A 110 -15.76 -13.77 -4.30
C MET A 110 -15.01 -14.14 -3.01
N ARG A 111 -14.05 -13.32 -2.58
CA ARG A 111 -13.34 -13.48 -1.30
C ARG A 111 -13.01 -12.13 -0.69
N THR A 112 -13.17 -12.02 0.61
CA THR A 112 -12.78 -10.85 1.40
C THR A 112 -11.50 -11.15 2.19
N SER A 113 -10.53 -10.25 2.17
CA SER A 113 -9.48 -10.19 3.20
C SER A 113 -9.30 -8.77 3.69
N ILE A 114 -8.92 -8.61 4.95
CA ILE A 114 -8.79 -7.31 5.61
C ILE A 114 -7.41 -7.27 6.27
N SER A 115 -6.66 -6.19 6.08
CA SER A 115 -5.45 -5.90 6.85
C SER A 115 -5.61 -4.61 7.62
N ASP A 116 -5.04 -4.57 8.82
CA ASP A 116 -4.93 -3.34 9.60
C ASP A 116 -3.78 -2.47 9.06
N GLU A 117 -4.06 -1.20 8.81
CA GLU A 117 -3.05 -0.21 8.40
C GLU A 117 -2.46 0.56 9.59
N CYS A 118 -3.06 0.49 10.78
CA CYS A 118 -2.44 0.98 12.00
C CYS A 118 -1.32 0.05 12.51
N GLY A 119 -1.24 -1.21 12.07
CA GLY A 119 -0.10 -2.11 12.35
C GLY A 119 1.19 -1.80 11.58
N LYS A 120 1.25 -0.67 10.86
CA LYS A 120 2.33 -0.31 9.93
C LYS A 120 2.87 1.10 10.22
N LEU A 121 4.09 1.39 9.76
CA LEU A 121 4.64 2.74 9.82
C LEU A 121 3.93 3.63 8.78
N ASN A 122 3.26 4.70 9.23
CA ASN A 122 2.57 5.63 8.34
C ASN A 122 3.53 6.72 7.86
N LEU A 123 3.91 6.68 6.58
CA LEU A 123 4.84 7.64 5.96
C LEU A 123 4.30 9.08 6.04
N ASN A 124 3.00 9.26 5.87
CA ASN A 124 2.34 10.57 5.98
C ASN A 124 2.32 11.13 7.42
N ALA A 125 2.79 10.37 8.42
CA ALA A 125 2.95 10.83 9.81
C ALA A 125 4.40 11.21 10.18
N LEU A 126 5.35 11.10 9.24
CA LEU A 126 6.74 11.58 9.42
C LEU A 126 6.80 13.10 9.59
N ILE A 127 5.89 13.81 8.92
CA ILE A 127 5.73 15.26 9.02
C ILE A 127 4.28 15.56 9.37
N SER A 128 4.08 16.08 10.58
CA SER A 128 2.78 16.55 11.06
C SER A 128 2.64 18.06 10.85
N VAL A 129 1.42 18.59 11.01
CA VAL A 129 1.18 20.05 10.99
C VAL A 129 0.73 20.51 12.38
N SER A 130 1.43 21.49 12.93
CA SER A 130 1.11 22.11 14.23
C SER A 130 -0.16 22.95 14.18
N ASP A 131 -0.69 23.36 15.34
CA ASP A 131 -1.89 24.21 15.42
C ASP A 131 -1.69 25.62 14.81
N ASP A 132 -0.44 26.09 14.71
CA ASP A 132 -0.04 27.32 14.00
C ASP A 132 0.35 27.08 12.53
N GLY A 133 0.11 25.87 12.01
CA GLY A 133 0.26 25.54 10.59
C GLY A 133 1.69 25.34 10.10
N GLN A 134 2.64 25.09 11.01
CA GLN A 134 4.03 24.79 10.66
C GLN A 134 4.23 23.28 10.51
N PRO A 135 5.12 22.82 9.62
CA PRO A 135 5.54 21.42 9.59
C PRO A 135 6.32 21.08 10.87
N VAL A 136 6.04 19.90 11.44
CA VAL A 136 6.72 19.35 12.62
C VAL A 136 7.08 17.91 12.34
N ARG A 137 8.38 17.64 12.24
CA ARG A 137 8.96 16.30 12.08
C ARG A 137 8.66 15.42 13.31
N ASN A 138 8.31 14.18 13.04
CA ASN A 138 8.11 13.13 14.03
C ASN A 138 9.43 12.35 14.18
N GLU A 139 10.37 12.89 14.96
CA GLU A 139 11.73 12.34 15.07
C GLU A 139 11.75 10.90 15.60
N GLU A 140 10.83 10.53 16.50
CA GLU A 140 10.69 9.15 16.96
C GLU A 140 10.28 8.20 15.83
N LEU A 141 9.36 8.60 14.94
CA LEU A 141 8.95 7.81 13.76
C LEU A 141 10.01 7.82 12.65
N ILE A 142 10.71 8.94 12.42
CA ILE A 142 11.84 9.03 11.49
C ILE A 142 12.94 8.06 11.91
N THR A 143 13.29 8.06 13.20
CA THR A 143 14.29 7.13 13.76
C THR A 143 13.82 5.69 13.61
N ALA A 144 12.53 5.40 13.87
CA ALA A 144 11.96 4.08 13.64
C ALA A 144 12.05 3.65 12.16
N LEU A 145 11.78 4.55 11.21
CA LEU A 145 11.87 4.24 9.78
C LEU A 145 13.32 3.97 9.34
N ARG A 146 14.30 4.73 9.86
CA ARG A 146 15.74 4.44 9.64
C ARG A 146 16.11 3.07 10.20
N SER A 147 15.67 2.75 11.41
CA SER A 147 15.84 1.42 11.99
C SER A 147 15.19 0.31 11.16
N PHE A 148 14.00 0.54 10.60
CA PHE A 148 13.36 -0.41 9.70
C PHE A 148 14.21 -0.70 8.44
N PHE A 149 14.81 0.33 7.82
CA PHE A 149 15.70 0.13 6.69
C PHE A 149 17.05 -0.50 7.09
N ASN A 150 17.63 -0.15 8.25
CA ASN A 150 18.85 -0.80 8.77
C ASN A 150 18.68 -2.32 8.97
N LEU A 151 17.50 -2.76 9.43
CA LEU A 151 17.15 -4.17 9.56
C LEU A 151 17.10 -4.90 8.20
N ARG A 152 16.86 -4.17 7.11
CA ARG A 152 16.89 -4.69 5.72
C ARG A 152 18.29 -4.57 5.14
N SER A 153 19.11 -5.60 5.40
CA SER A 153 20.57 -5.64 5.17
C SER A 153 21.09 -5.41 3.72
N ASP A 154 20.21 -5.10 2.77
CA ASP A 154 20.49 -5.03 1.34
C ASP A 154 20.26 -3.63 0.73
N SER A 155 19.92 -2.60 1.52
CA SER A 155 19.79 -1.24 0.98
C SER A 155 21.17 -0.64 0.65
N GLU A 156 21.37 -0.18 -0.59
CA GLU A 156 22.64 0.46 -1.02
C GLU A 156 22.88 1.84 -0.37
N GLY A 157 21.90 2.35 0.39
CA GLY A 157 21.96 3.56 1.20
C GLY A 157 20.75 3.64 2.16
N ASP A 158 20.65 4.74 2.91
CA ASP A 158 19.46 5.06 3.71
C ASP A 158 18.51 5.93 2.87
N PRO A 159 17.32 5.45 2.47
CA PRO A 159 16.39 6.21 1.65
C PRO A 159 15.56 7.21 2.47
N VAL A 160 15.67 7.26 3.81
CA VAL A 160 14.78 8.05 4.65
C VAL A 160 14.91 9.55 4.42
N ASP A 161 16.12 10.07 4.19
CA ASP A 161 16.35 11.48 3.81
C ASP A 161 15.48 11.84 2.58
N ALA A 162 15.56 11.04 1.51
CA ALA A 162 14.79 11.25 0.28
C ALA A 162 13.28 11.00 0.43
N ILE A 163 12.84 10.24 1.44
CA ILE A 163 11.42 10.09 1.81
C ILE A 163 10.91 11.34 2.54
N ILE A 164 11.75 11.99 3.36
CA ILE A 164 11.42 13.25 4.04
C ILE A 164 11.30 14.37 3.01
N ASP A 165 12.30 14.55 2.15
CA ASP A 165 12.30 15.53 1.03
C ASP A 165 11.16 15.32 0.00
N TRP A 166 10.52 14.14 -0.02
CA TRP A 166 9.33 13.90 -0.85
C TRP A 166 8.03 14.42 -0.20
N LEU A 167 8.02 14.49 1.12
CA LEU A 167 6.85 14.75 1.96
C LEU A 167 6.79 16.18 2.53
N ASP A 168 7.93 16.84 2.71
CA ASP A 168 7.97 18.22 3.17
C ASP A 168 7.40 19.18 2.11
N TYR A 169 7.16 20.43 2.52
CA TYR A 169 6.49 21.43 1.67
C TYR A 169 7.46 22.50 1.15
N ASP A 170 8.75 22.26 1.37
CA ASP A 170 9.90 23.01 0.87
C ASP A 170 10.07 22.80 -0.65
N ASP A 171 11.10 23.42 -1.20
CA ASP A 171 11.54 23.32 -2.60
C ASP A 171 13.03 23.80 -2.61
N MET A 172 13.77 23.53 -1.52
CA MET A 172 15.08 24.11 -1.21
C MET A 172 16.20 23.18 -1.72
N ASP A 173 17.46 23.50 -1.39
CA ASP A 173 18.53 22.52 -1.57
C ASP A 173 18.41 21.49 -0.44
N ALA A 174 18.37 20.18 -0.77
CA ALA A 174 18.21 19.09 0.18
C ALA A 174 19.10 19.26 1.42
N GLU A 175 18.48 19.38 2.60
CA GLU A 175 19.20 19.68 3.84
C GLU A 175 19.95 18.45 4.40
N GLU A 176 19.47 17.24 4.09
CA GLU A 176 20.05 15.98 4.56
C GLU A 176 21.01 15.32 3.54
N PRO A 177 22.07 14.59 3.98
CA PRO A 177 23.17 14.17 3.11
C PRO A 177 22.79 13.21 1.98
N GLU A 178 21.79 12.35 2.19
CA GLU A 178 21.25 11.43 1.18
C GLU A 178 19.89 11.88 0.62
N GLY A 179 19.50 13.14 0.86
CA GLY A 179 18.29 13.74 0.34
C GLY A 179 18.18 13.74 -1.19
N ALA A 180 16.97 14.05 -1.65
CA ALA A 180 16.59 14.16 -3.05
C ALA A 180 15.42 15.13 -3.20
N GLU A 181 15.75 16.35 -3.57
CA GLU A 181 14.81 17.44 -3.83
C GLU A 181 14.38 17.52 -5.31
N ASN A 182 13.47 18.43 -5.63
CA ASN A 182 12.99 18.69 -7.00
C ASN A 182 14.12 18.88 -8.05
N SER A 183 15.26 19.43 -7.62
CA SER A 183 16.47 19.58 -8.46
C SER A 183 17.10 18.25 -8.90
N TYR A 184 17.01 17.20 -8.06
CA TYR A 184 17.47 15.85 -8.38
C TYR A 184 16.54 15.17 -9.38
N TYR A 185 15.22 15.13 -9.10
CA TYR A 185 14.25 14.43 -9.95
C TYR A 185 14.10 15.07 -11.34
N MET A 186 14.22 16.41 -11.44
CA MET A 186 14.28 17.11 -12.73
C MET A 186 15.57 16.87 -13.51
N GLY A 187 16.62 16.33 -12.88
CA GLY A 187 17.90 15.99 -13.50
C GLY A 187 18.00 14.57 -14.05
N LEU A 188 16.99 13.72 -13.84
CA LEU A 188 16.95 12.32 -14.30
C LEU A 188 16.81 12.21 -15.83
N GLU A 189 17.09 11.02 -16.39
CA GLU A 189 16.91 10.75 -17.84
C GLU A 189 15.45 10.95 -18.30
N ASN A 190 14.49 10.64 -17.42
CA ASN A 190 13.09 10.95 -17.59
C ASN A 190 12.63 11.86 -16.43
N PRO A 191 12.73 13.20 -16.57
CA PRO A 191 12.42 14.15 -15.50
C PRO A 191 10.97 14.09 -15.01
N PHE A 192 10.81 14.24 -13.69
CA PHE A 192 9.52 14.49 -13.04
C PHE A 192 9.71 15.43 -11.84
N PRO A 193 8.68 16.17 -11.41
CA PRO A 193 8.76 17.00 -10.20
C PRO A 193 8.76 16.14 -8.94
N CYS A 194 9.44 16.62 -7.90
CA CYS A 194 9.17 16.15 -6.54
C CYS A 194 7.71 16.49 -6.15
N LYS A 195 7.14 15.74 -5.20
CA LYS A 195 5.73 15.90 -4.81
C LYS A 195 5.51 17.05 -3.84
N ASN A 196 6.44 17.20 -2.91
CA ASN A 196 6.46 18.19 -1.83
C ASN A 196 5.13 18.15 -1.05
N GLY A 197 4.80 16.96 -0.52
CA GLY A 197 3.61 16.72 0.26
C GLY A 197 3.19 15.26 0.39
N PRO A 198 2.09 14.98 1.12
CA PRO A 198 1.64 13.63 1.44
C PRO A 198 1.51 12.68 0.24
N MET A 199 1.95 11.43 0.42
CA MET A 199 1.75 10.34 -0.52
C MET A 199 0.26 9.98 -0.59
N ASP A 200 -0.26 9.81 -1.81
CA ASP A 200 -1.60 9.29 -2.07
C ASP A 200 -1.58 7.75 -2.05
N ALA A 201 -0.48 7.15 -2.51
CA ALA A 201 -0.28 5.70 -2.59
C ALA A 201 1.12 5.28 -2.10
N VAL A 202 1.23 4.11 -1.46
CA VAL A 202 2.52 3.58 -0.96
C VAL A 202 3.45 3.16 -2.11
N GLU A 203 2.91 2.90 -3.29
CA GLU A 203 3.65 2.70 -4.54
C GLU A 203 4.50 3.91 -4.97
N GLU A 204 4.23 5.12 -4.46
CA GLU A 204 5.06 6.31 -4.74
C GLU A 204 6.51 6.16 -4.25
N LEU A 205 6.76 5.27 -3.28
CA LEU A 205 8.12 4.88 -2.87
C LEU A 205 9.00 4.49 -4.07
N LEU A 206 8.45 3.87 -5.12
CA LEU A 206 9.19 3.49 -6.35
C LEU A 206 9.71 4.68 -7.18
N LEU A 207 9.32 5.91 -6.85
CA LEU A 207 9.80 7.15 -7.49
C LEU A 207 10.96 7.78 -6.71
N ILE A 208 11.17 7.39 -5.46
CA ILE A 208 12.06 8.06 -4.51
C ILE A 208 13.49 7.53 -4.63
N LYS A 209 14.47 8.43 -4.55
CA LYS A 209 15.90 8.09 -4.58
C LYS A 209 16.21 7.01 -3.52
N GLY A 210 16.94 5.97 -3.92
CA GLY A 210 17.37 4.89 -3.02
C GLY A 210 16.37 3.73 -2.87
N ILE A 211 15.10 3.89 -3.28
CA ILE A 211 14.15 2.78 -3.32
C ILE A 211 14.25 2.06 -4.67
N THR A 212 14.86 0.88 -4.66
CA THR A 212 14.88 -0.01 -5.83
C THR A 212 13.60 -0.86 -5.90
N ALA A 213 13.30 -1.41 -7.08
CA ALA A 213 12.21 -2.37 -7.22
C ALA A 213 12.42 -3.60 -6.32
N ASP A 214 13.66 -4.10 -6.20
CA ASP A 214 14.00 -5.24 -5.36
C ASP A 214 13.79 -4.92 -3.87
N LEU A 215 14.16 -3.71 -3.40
CA LEU A 215 13.88 -3.26 -2.03
C LEU A 215 12.36 -3.09 -1.78
N TYR A 216 11.63 -2.58 -2.78
CA TYR A 216 10.19 -2.36 -2.67
C TYR A 216 9.37 -3.67 -2.65
N PHE A 217 9.68 -4.62 -3.53
CA PHE A 217 8.98 -5.90 -3.59
C PHE A 217 9.52 -6.94 -2.60
N GLY A 218 10.74 -6.74 -2.08
CA GLY A 218 11.45 -7.67 -1.20
C GLY A 218 12.06 -8.86 -1.95
N ASP A 219 13.05 -9.52 -1.33
CA ASP A 219 13.57 -10.81 -1.80
C ASP A 219 12.89 -12.00 -1.10
N PRO A 220 12.09 -12.82 -1.82
CA PRO A 220 11.50 -14.05 -1.28
C PRO A 220 12.51 -15.09 -0.79
N ALA A 221 13.76 -15.06 -1.28
CA ALA A 221 14.83 -15.95 -0.81
C ALA A 221 15.38 -15.56 0.57
N LEU A 222 15.12 -14.32 1.01
CA LEU A 222 15.43 -13.79 2.34
C LEU A 222 14.18 -13.67 3.22
N GLU A 223 13.05 -14.23 2.79
CA GLU A 223 11.72 -14.12 3.42
C GLU A 223 11.23 -12.66 3.58
N GLN A 224 11.82 -11.71 2.85
CA GLN A 224 11.44 -10.31 2.85
C GLN A 224 10.15 -10.10 2.04
N LEU A 225 9.15 -9.48 2.66
CA LEU A 225 7.90 -9.10 1.99
C LEU A 225 8.00 -7.70 1.34
N PRO A 226 7.05 -7.31 0.48
CA PRO A 226 6.99 -5.96 -0.06
C PRO A 226 6.91 -4.88 1.03
N LEU A 227 7.44 -3.69 0.77
CA LEU A 227 7.38 -2.54 1.69
C LEU A 227 5.94 -2.18 2.09
N SER A 228 4.96 -2.40 1.21
CA SER A 228 3.53 -2.18 1.48
C SER A 228 2.91 -3.09 2.55
N GLU A 229 3.64 -4.10 3.03
CA GLU A 229 3.26 -4.94 4.18
C GLU A 229 3.79 -4.41 5.53
N TYR A 230 4.65 -3.40 5.52
CA TYR A 230 5.28 -2.79 6.70
C TYR A 230 5.03 -1.28 6.80
N LEU A 231 4.89 -0.62 5.65
CA LEU A 231 4.72 0.82 5.46
C LEU A 231 3.32 1.10 4.88
N THR A 232 2.75 2.25 5.21
CA THR A 232 1.45 2.70 4.70
C THR A 232 1.42 4.22 4.54
N VAL A 233 0.36 4.73 3.91
CA VAL A 233 0.07 6.16 3.75
C VAL A 233 -1.27 6.56 4.38
N GLN A 234 -2.00 5.59 4.97
CA GLN A 234 -3.36 5.78 5.53
C GLN A 234 -3.49 5.35 7.00
N GLY A 235 -2.39 4.99 7.69
CA GLY A 235 -2.39 4.47 9.07
C GLY A 235 -2.72 5.51 10.15
N ASP A 236 -2.08 5.41 11.33
CA ASP A 236 -2.23 6.46 12.35
C ASP A 236 -1.48 7.73 11.93
N TRP A 237 -2.15 8.88 11.92
CA TRP A 237 -1.57 10.18 11.57
C TRP A 237 -0.76 10.81 12.71
N GLU A 238 -0.80 10.25 13.92
CA GLU A 238 0.13 10.55 15.02
C GLU A 238 1.39 9.67 14.98
N GLY A 239 1.48 8.70 14.06
CA GLY A 239 2.64 7.82 13.90
C GLY A 239 2.68 6.60 14.84
N ARG A 240 1.65 6.39 15.67
CA ARG A 240 1.53 5.20 16.53
C ARG A 240 1.26 3.93 15.72
N VAL A 241 1.82 2.82 16.19
CA VAL A 241 1.61 1.47 15.63
C VAL A 241 0.70 0.63 16.53
N ASN A 242 -0.28 -0.08 15.97
CA ASN A 242 -1.04 -1.10 16.71
C ASN A 242 -0.13 -2.32 16.94
N VAL A 243 0.27 -2.53 18.20
CA VAL A 243 1.17 -3.63 18.60
C VAL A 243 0.56 -5.02 18.39
N ASN A 244 -0.78 -5.13 18.36
CA ASN A 244 -1.51 -6.40 18.25
C ASN A 244 -1.59 -6.95 16.80
N THR A 245 -1.23 -6.12 15.81
CA THR A 245 -1.33 -6.44 14.38
C THR A 245 -0.01 -6.20 13.63
N ALA A 246 0.92 -5.46 14.23
CA ALA A 246 2.23 -5.18 13.67
C ALA A 246 3.11 -6.43 13.49
N ARG A 247 3.95 -6.40 12.44
CA ARG A 247 4.98 -7.41 12.18
C ARG A 247 6.18 -7.22 13.11
N GLU A 248 6.94 -8.29 13.34
CA GLU A 248 8.16 -8.31 14.18
C GLU A 248 9.12 -7.17 13.79
N GLU A 249 9.32 -6.93 12.50
CA GLU A 249 10.22 -5.90 11.96
C GLU A 249 9.71 -4.47 12.21
N VAL A 250 8.38 -4.25 12.20
CA VAL A 250 7.79 -2.96 12.56
C VAL A 250 7.93 -2.71 14.07
N ILE A 251 7.71 -3.74 14.89
CA ILE A 251 7.89 -3.64 16.35
C ILE A 251 9.37 -3.35 16.65
N ALA A 252 10.32 -4.07 16.03
CA ALA A 252 11.76 -3.84 16.20
C ALA A 252 12.18 -2.42 15.78
N ALA A 253 11.67 -1.94 14.65
CA ALA A 253 11.88 -0.58 14.17
C ALA A 253 11.38 0.48 15.17
N VAL A 254 10.15 0.34 15.67
CA VAL A 254 9.57 1.25 16.67
C VAL A 254 10.35 1.22 17.99
N LEU A 255 10.85 0.06 18.41
CA LEU A 255 11.72 -0.06 19.58
C LEU A 255 13.12 0.54 19.36
N GLY A 256 13.66 0.46 18.14
CA GLY A 256 14.86 1.18 17.72
C GLY A 256 14.69 2.70 17.87
N GLY A 257 13.59 3.24 17.33
CA GLY A 257 13.21 4.65 17.52
C GLY A 257 13.01 5.06 18.98
N TYR A 258 12.47 4.16 19.82
CA TYR A 258 12.22 4.44 21.24
C TYR A 258 13.47 4.34 22.13
N THR A 259 14.39 3.42 21.86
CA THR A 259 15.50 3.07 22.78
C THR A 259 16.90 3.37 22.23
N GLY A 260 17.01 3.73 20.95
CA GLY A 260 18.26 3.82 20.21
C GLY A 260 18.92 2.45 19.95
N ASN A 261 18.25 1.34 20.24
CA ASN A 261 18.75 -0.02 20.02
C ASN A 261 17.66 -0.91 19.39
N GLU A 262 17.97 -1.51 18.25
CA GLU A 262 17.09 -2.43 17.52
C GLU A 262 17.11 -3.83 18.17
N ASP A 263 16.44 -3.99 19.32
CA ASP A 263 16.34 -5.30 19.99
C ASP A 263 15.26 -6.20 19.35
N ILE A 264 15.67 -6.91 18.30
CA ILE A 264 14.86 -7.91 17.60
C ILE A 264 14.35 -9.01 18.56
N ALA A 265 15.11 -9.37 19.61
CA ALA A 265 14.68 -10.43 20.53
C ALA A 265 13.49 -9.98 21.40
N VAL A 266 13.50 -8.71 21.84
CA VAL A 266 12.35 -8.10 22.53
C VAL A 266 11.16 -7.96 21.56
N ALA A 267 11.39 -7.52 20.32
CA ALA A 267 10.34 -7.40 19.31
C ALA A 267 9.66 -8.74 18.99
N ARG A 268 10.46 -9.82 18.84
CA ARG A 268 9.94 -11.17 18.64
C ARG A 268 9.13 -11.67 19.84
N GLN A 269 9.60 -11.41 21.05
CA GLN A 269 8.85 -11.80 22.25
C GLN A 269 7.48 -11.08 22.31
N ILE A 270 7.41 -9.80 21.95
CA ILE A 270 6.14 -9.06 21.85
C ILE A 270 5.24 -9.67 20.76
N TYR A 271 5.81 -9.95 19.58
CA TYR A 271 5.10 -10.57 18.46
C TYR A 271 4.50 -11.94 18.83
N ASP A 272 5.30 -12.82 19.42
CA ASP A 272 4.87 -14.15 19.90
C ASP A 272 3.78 -14.05 20.99
N GLU A 273 3.88 -13.05 21.88
CA GLU A 273 2.89 -12.82 22.94
C GLU A 273 1.53 -12.43 22.35
N VAL A 274 1.47 -11.48 21.39
CA VAL A 274 0.19 -11.05 20.78
C VAL A 274 -0.48 -12.15 19.94
N GLN A 275 0.27 -13.10 19.40
CA GLN A 275 -0.30 -14.29 18.72
C GLN A 275 -1.03 -15.26 19.68
N THR A 276 -0.97 -15.04 21.00
CA THR A 276 -1.63 -15.90 22.00
C THR A 276 -2.50 -15.14 22.98
N GLN A 277 -2.10 -13.92 23.35
CA GLN A 277 -2.84 -13.03 24.22
C GLN A 277 -2.57 -11.57 23.78
N PRO A 278 -3.48 -10.93 23.02
CA PRO A 278 -3.33 -9.54 22.63
C PRO A 278 -3.21 -8.59 23.85
N TYR A 279 -2.67 -7.41 23.62
CA TYR A 279 -2.64 -6.33 24.60
C TYR A 279 -3.99 -5.61 24.62
N GLU A 280 -4.71 -5.70 25.74
CA GLU A 280 -5.92 -4.88 25.99
C GLU A 280 -5.55 -3.43 26.36
N ASP A 281 -4.34 -3.23 26.90
CA ASP A 281 -3.79 -1.92 27.22
C ASP A 281 -2.25 -1.92 27.04
N LEU A 282 -1.65 -0.73 27.10
CA LEU A 282 -0.20 -0.55 26.99
C LEU A 282 0.54 -0.71 28.33
N ASN A 283 -0.14 -1.01 29.44
CA ASN A 283 0.51 -1.17 30.75
C ASN A 283 1.40 -2.42 30.77
N ARG A 284 0.90 -3.53 30.21
CA ARG A 284 1.65 -4.79 30.10
C ARG A 284 2.90 -4.64 29.21
N LEU A 285 2.76 -3.95 28.08
CA LEU A 285 3.88 -3.60 27.18
C LEU A 285 4.91 -2.69 27.86
N THR A 286 4.45 -1.63 28.55
CA THR A 286 5.33 -0.70 29.29
C THR A 286 6.14 -1.42 30.37
N GLY A 287 5.52 -2.38 31.08
CA GLY A 287 6.21 -3.21 32.08
C GLY A 287 7.30 -4.12 31.50
N MET A 288 7.19 -4.49 30.22
CA MET A 288 8.19 -5.31 29.51
C MET A 288 9.36 -4.50 28.97
N LEU A 289 9.10 -3.30 28.43
CA LEU A 289 10.14 -2.42 27.88
C LEU A 289 10.97 -1.73 28.96
N GLY A 290 10.40 -1.52 30.15
CA GLY A 290 11.10 -0.91 31.27
C GLY A 290 11.41 0.58 31.07
N PRO A 291 12.34 1.14 31.87
CA PRO A 291 12.72 2.55 31.73
C PRO A 291 13.47 2.82 30.42
N MET A 292 13.00 3.80 29.66
CA MET A 292 13.75 4.42 28.57
C MET A 292 15.16 4.76 29.05
N MET A 293 16.20 4.19 28.44
CA MET A 293 17.55 4.70 28.67
C MET A 293 17.66 6.06 27.98
N PRO A 294 18.14 7.12 28.66
CA PRO A 294 18.42 8.39 28.00
C PRO A 294 19.43 8.16 26.87
N ALA A 295 19.19 8.73 25.67
CA ALA A 295 20.10 8.59 24.53
C ALA A 295 21.52 9.09 24.86
N ASP A 296 21.61 10.09 25.76
CA ASP A 296 22.82 10.65 26.34
C ASP A 296 23.59 9.68 27.27
N ALA A 297 22.99 8.58 27.73
CA ALA A 297 23.70 7.51 28.43
C ALA A 297 24.51 6.61 27.48
N ALA A 298 24.08 6.43 26.22
CA ALA A 298 24.80 5.65 25.22
C ALA A 298 26.07 6.37 24.71
N LEU A 299 26.08 7.71 24.76
CA LEU A 299 27.22 8.56 24.38
C LEU A 299 28.05 9.03 25.60
N GLY A 300 27.69 8.59 26.81
CA GLY A 300 28.17 9.12 28.09
C GLY A 300 29.16 8.24 28.87
N ALA A 301 29.79 7.24 28.25
CA ALA A 301 30.72 6.32 28.93
C ALA A 301 32.13 6.32 28.31
N ASP A 302 33.03 7.08 28.95
CA ASP A 302 34.49 7.06 28.81
C ASP A 302 35.11 7.10 27.40
N GLY A 303 35.46 8.33 26.99
CA GLY A 303 36.55 8.60 26.06
C GLY A 303 37.93 8.20 26.61
N LYS A 304 38.16 6.90 26.81
CA LYS A 304 39.47 6.27 27.06
C LYS A 304 39.50 4.88 26.43
N ASN A 305 40.03 4.80 25.22
CA ASN A 305 40.40 3.54 24.55
C ASN A 305 41.49 2.80 25.36
N PRO A 306 41.23 1.61 25.96
CA PRO A 306 42.19 0.88 26.76
C PRO A 306 42.52 -0.48 26.12
N GLY A 307 43.14 -0.46 24.95
CA GLY A 307 43.89 -1.60 24.42
C GLY A 307 43.09 -2.63 23.61
N ALA A 308 43.72 -3.08 22.52
CA ALA A 308 43.16 -4.11 21.64
C ALA A 308 43.04 -5.47 22.36
N GLY A 309 41.80 -5.93 22.55
CA GLY A 309 41.46 -7.27 23.02
C GLY A 309 40.53 -7.97 22.04
N ARG A 310 41.09 -8.72 21.08
CA ARG A 310 40.31 -9.58 20.16
C ARG A 310 39.57 -10.67 20.95
N PRO A 311 38.26 -10.86 20.75
CA PRO A 311 37.63 -12.16 21.00
C PRO A 311 38.20 -13.20 20.03
N ALA A 312 38.30 -14.45 20.48
CA ALA A 312 38.97 -15.50 19.72
C ALA A 312 38.15 -15.98 18.51
N THR A 313 38.80 -16.06 17.36
CA THR A 313 38.36 -16.88 16.22
C THR A 313 38.20 -18.34 16.66
N THR A 314 37.03 -18.93 16.46
CA THR A 314 36.87 -20.39 16.45
C THR A 314 36.78 -20.82 14.99
N ASP A 315 37.85 -21.43 14.50
CA ASP A 315 38.07 -21.72 13.08
C ASP A 315 38.06 -23.24 12.83
N ALA A 316 37.84 -23.63 11.56
CA ALA A 316 37.75 -25.00 11.02
C ALA A 316 36.44 -25.78 11.34
N ILE A 317 35.90 -26.63 10.47
CA ILE A 317 36.46 -27.39 9.32
C ILE A 317 35.46 -27.25 8.14
N THR A 318 35.80 -26.95 6.87
CA THR A 318 36.69 -27.71 5.96
C THR A 318 37.28 -26.79 4.84
N ARG A 319 37.88 -27.36 3.78
CA ARG A 319 38.32 -26.73 2.52
C ARG A 319 37.84 -27.50 1.29
N ALA A 320 37.67 -26.81 0.15
CA ALA A 320 38.11 -27.26 -1.19
C ALA A 320 37.98 -26.12 -2.25
N THR A 321 38.86 -25.11 -2.28
CA THR A 321 40.08 -25.02 -3.14
C THR A 321 39.90 -25.12 -4.69
N LYS A 322 39.94 -23.96 -5.37
CA LYS A 322 40.57 -23.68 -6.70
C LYS A 322 40.47 -22.15 -6.98
N GLN A 323 41.54 -21.34 -6.86
CA GLN A 323 42.56 -21.01 -7.89
C GLN A 323 41.93 -20.70 -9.28
N ARG A 324 42.01 -19.49 -9.89
CA ARG A 324 43.14 -18.54 -10.06
C ARG A 324 42.67 -17.10 -10.42
N THR A 325 43.58 -16.13 -10.29
CA THR A 325 43.53 -14.73 -10.77
C THR A 325 44.35 -14.56 -12.09
N PRO A 326 44.67 -13.34 -12.58
CA PRO A 326 43.81 -12.27 -13.14
C PRO A 326 44.32 -11.77 -14.54
N GLU A 327 43.71 -10.76 -15.17
CA GLU A 327 44.43 -9.63 -15.84
C GLU A 327 43.54 -8.57 -16.55
N SER A 328 44.02 -7.31 -16.51
CA SER A 328 44.09 -6.29 -17.59
C SER A 328 42.80 -5.76 -18.25
N ALA A 329 42.32 -4.51 -18.10
CA ALA A 329 42.91 -3.14 -18.19
C ALA A 329 42.76 -2.43 -19.57
N ALA A 330 42.74 -1.08 -19.50
CA ALA A 330 42.56 -0.08 -20.58
C ALA A 330 41.11 0.13 -21.12
N GLY A 331 40.66 1.34 -21.47
CA GLY A 331 41.24 2.67 -21.23
C GLY A 331 40.84 3.77 -22.24
N ALA A 332 40.69 5.00 -21.72
CA ALA A 332 41.05 6.28 -22.34
C ALA A 332 40.13 7.01 -23.37
N MET A 333 39.89 8.30 -23.05
CA MET A 333 40.02 9.53 -23.87
C MET A 333 38.80 10.30 -24.45
N LYS A 334 38.73 11.57 -24.00
CA LYS A 334 38.51 12.85 -24.76
C LYS A 334 37.11 13.17 -25.34
N SER A 335 36.75 14.42 -25.66
CA SER A 335 37.03 15.80 -25.17
C SER A 335 36.40 16.82 -26.16
N ALA A 336 35.88 17.95 -25.67
CA ALA A 336 35.63 19.21 -26.42
C ALA A 336 34.51 19.16 -27.51
N GLU A 337 33.86 20.25 -27.99
CA GLU A 337 33.74 21.66 -27.57
C GLU A 337 32.53 22.34 -28.29
N LYS A 338 32.06 23.47 -27.76
CA LYS A 338 31.46 24.64 -28.48
C LYS A 338 30.11 24.57 -29.25
N GLN A 339 29.13 25.30 -28.68
CA GLN A 339 28.67 26.65 -29.11
C GLN A 339 27.63 26.82 -30.26
N ILE A 340 26.82 27.90 -30.11
CA ILE A 340 26.06 28.72 -31.09
C ILE A 340 24.52 28.58 -31.06
N MET A 341 23.87 29.64 -30.54
CA MET A 341 22.46 30.05 -30.80
C MET A 341 22.36 30.77 -32.16
N PRO A 342 21.20 30.83 -32.82
CA PRO A 342 20.38 32.05 -32.65
C PRO A 342 18.86 31.85 -32.66
N GLU A 343 18.15 32.87 -32.15
CA GLU A 343 16.69 33.00 -32.17
C GLU A 343 16.11 33.11 -33.59
N THR A 344 14.86 32.67 -33.76
CA THR A 344 13.88 33.41 -34.60
C THR A 344 12.50 33.37 -33.97
N SER A 345 11.87 34.54 -33.77
CA SER A 345 10.45 34.64 -33.43
C SER A 345 9.61 34.82 -34.69
N PHE A 346 8.41 34.24 -34.75
CA PHE A 346 7.25 34.91 -35.35
C PHE A 346 5.97 34.41 -34.69
N GLY A 347 5.04 35.31 -34.39
CA GLY A 347 3.91 35.02 -33.48
C GLY A 347 2.59 34.73 -34.18
N GLY A 348 1.58 34.39 -33.37
CA GLY A 348 0.18 34.56 -33.75
C GLY A 348 -0.82 33.60 -33.12
N GLY A 349 -1.70 34.13 -32.25
CA GLY A 349 -3.11 33.70 -32.23
C GLY A 349 -3.59 32.75 -31.13
N GLY A 350 -3.88 33.34 -29.96
CA GLY A 350 -5.16 33.22 -29.24
C GLY A 350 -5.75 31.85 -28.87
N GLY A 351 -6.04 31.67 -27.57
CA GLY A 351 -7.08 30.74 -27.10
C GLY A 351 -6.85 30.19 -25.69
N GLY A 352 -7.88 30.23 -24.86
CA GLY A 352 -8.00 29.35 -23.68
C GLY A 352 -7.11 29.67 -22.47
N ARG A 353 -7.61 30.49 -21.53
CA ARG A 353 -7.16 30.39 -20.13
C ARG A 353 -7.72 29.10 -19.53
N ASN A 354 -6.99 28.00 -19.65
CA ASN A 354 -7.21 26.86 -18.75
C ASN A 354 -6.55 27.19 -17.41
N THR A 355 -7.33 27.74 -16.49
CA THR A 355 -6.96 27.74 -15.07
C THR A 355 -6.94 26.30 -14.60
N ALA A 356 -5.75 25.75 -14.36
CA ALA A 356 -5.59 24.43 -13.77
C ALA A 356 -6.33 24.40 -12.43
N ARG A 357 -7.35 23.55 -12.32
CA ARG A 357 -7.93 23.18 -11.03
C ARG A 357 -6.86 22.41 -10.26
N LYS A 358 -6.41 22.93 -9.12
CA LYS A 358 -5.83 22.08 -8.08
C LYS A 358 -6.89 21.02 -7.71
N PRO A 359 -6.57 19.72 -7.71
CA PRO A 359 -7.22 18.80 -6.79
C PRO A 359 -6.64 19.10 -5.40
N ALA A 360 -7.44 19.74 -4.55
CA ALA A 360 -7.14 19.80 -3.12
C ALA A 360 -7.87 18.62 -2.46
N THR A 361 -7.12 17.58 -2.10
CA THR A 361 -7.59 16.41 -1.36
C THR A 361 -6.87 16.28 -0.02
N THR A 362 -6.71 17.40 0.69
CA THR A 362 -6.59 17.34 2.15
C THR A 362 -7.85 16.62 2.68
N PRO A 363 -7.74 15.55 3.47
CA PRO A 363 -8.90 14.91 4.07
C PRO A 363 -9.72 15.93 4.87
N PRO A 364 -11.07 15.93 4.79
CA PRO A 364 -11.87 16.90 5.52
C PRO A 364 -11.68 16.72 7.02
N GLY A 365 -11.05 17.70 7.67
CA GLY A 365 -11.01 17.90 9.11
C GLY A 365 -10.74 16.64 9.92
N VAL A 366 -9.45 16.32 10.14
CA VAL A 366 -9.05 15.43 11.23
C VAL A 366 -9.54 16.08 12.53
N VAL A 367 -10.69 15.63 13.02
CA VAL A 367 -11.10 15.87 14.40
C VAL A 367 -10.09 15.08 15.23
N ARG A 368 -9.09 15.79 15.78
CA ARG A 368 -8.16 15.25 16.75
C ARG A 368 -8.99 14.44 17.77
N PRO A 369 -8.74 13.14 17.98
CA PRO A 369 -9.31 12.45 19.13
C PRO A 369 -8.97 13.27 20.35
N ASN A 370 -9.94 13.51 21.23
CA ASN A 370 -9.69 14.20 22.49
C ASN A 370 -8.97 13.23 23.42
N THR A 371 -7.67 13.03 23.17
CA THR A 371 -6.80 12.20 23.99
C THR A 371 -6.83 12.72 25.41
N GLY A 372 -7.01 11.79 26.35
CA GLY A 372 -7.50 12.09 27.69
C GLY A 372 -6.67 13.14 28.42
N THR A 373 -7.33 13.87 29.32
CA THR A 373 -6.77 14.90 30.20
C THR A 373 -5.33 14.62 30.60
N GLY A 374 -4.38 15.27 29.92
CA GLY A 374 -2.96 15.14 30.21
C GLY A 374 -2.71 15.49 31.67
N THR A 375 -2.29 14.51 32.47
CA THR A 375 -1.98 14.73 33.87
C THR A 375 -0.73 15.60 33.93
N ASP A 376 -0.84 16.79 34.53
CA ASP A 376 0.30 17.70 34.66
C ASP A 376 1.38 17.06 35.55
N LEU A 377 2.38 16.45 34.89
CA LEU A 377 3.47 15.69 35.51
C LEU A 377 4.24 16.53 36.54
N ASN A 378 4.24 17.87 36.39
CA ASN A 378 4.91 18.79 37.30
C ASN A 378 4.28 18.82 38.71
N ASN A 379 3.05 18.34 38.86
CA ASN A 379 2.30 18.35 40.12
C ASN A 379 2.38 17.01 40.90
N VAL A 380 3.01 15.98 40.32
CA VAL A 380 3.17 14.65 40.94
C VAL A 380 4.39 14.64 41.86
N THR A 381 4.18 14.64 43.18
CA THR A 381 5.25 14.76 44.18
C THR A 381 6.02 13.46 44.49
N ASN A 382 5.63 12.33 43.90
CA ASN A 382 6.34 11.04 44.04
C ASN A 382 7.21 10.79 42.78
N PRO A 383 8.56 10.79 42.89
CA PRO A 383 9.45 10.60 41.75
C PRO A 383 9.23 9.26 41.02
N GLN A 384 8.99 8.17 41.74
CA GLN A 384 8.76 6.86 41.13
C GLN A 384 7.48 6.84 40.27
N LEU A 385 6.45 7.57 40.71
CA LEU A 385 5.22 7.72 39.95
C LEU A 385 5.38 8.66 38.76
N GLN A 386 6.20 9.72 38.88
CA GLN A 386 6.58 10.56 37.73
C GLN A 386 7.31 9.74 36.65
N ASP A 387 8.29 8.92 37.04
CA ASP A 387 9.06 8.11 36.10
C ASP A 387 8.20 7.04 35.41
N GLN A 388 7.30 6.39 36.16
CA GLN A 388 6.34 5.43 35.58
C GLN A 388 5.37 6.11 34.59
N LEU A 389 4.81 7.28 34.95
CA LEU A 389 3.91 8.03 34.06
C LEU A 389 4.65 8.55 32.80
N ARG A 390 5.93 8.93 32.93
CA ARG A 390 6.77 9.30 31.77
C ARG A 390 6.98 8.12 30.83
N GLN A 391 7.32 6.94 31.35
CA GLN A 391 7.48 5.72 30.55
C GLN A 391 6.18 5.36 29.81
N GLN A 392 5.07 5.33 30.53
CA GLN A 392 3.75 5.06 29.96
C GLN A 392 3.37 6.06 28.87
N ASN A 393 3.62 7.36 29.09
CA ASN A 393 3.38 8.39 28.09
C ASN A 393 4.25 8.17 26.83
N SER A 394 5.54 7.85 26.98
CA SER A 394 6.40 7.59 25.82
C SER A 394 5.99 6.34 25.04
N VAL A 395 5.62 5.24 25.71
CA VAL A 395 5.10 4.05 25.03
C VAL A 395 3.79 4.36 24.30
N SER A 396 2.89 5.16 24.90
CA SER A 396 1.62 5.58 24.26
C SER A 396 1.76 6.57 23.09
N ARG A 397 2.96 7.14 22.89
CA ARG A 397 3.28 7.93 21.69
C ARG A 397 3.72 7.08 20.50
N MET A 398 4.22 5.87 20.76
CA MET A 398 4.74 4.96 19.73
C MET A 398 3.77 3.81 19.42
N PHE A 399 3.01 3.36 20.41
CA PHE A 399 2.12 2.22 20.30
C PHE A 399 0.66 2.56 20.63
N ARG A 400 -0.24 1.77 20.08
CA ARG A 400 -1.68 1.69 20.39
C ARG A 400 -2.12 0.22 20.36
N VAL A 401 -3.36 -0.04 20.76
CA VAL A 401 -3.96 -1.40 20.80
C VAL A 401 -5.23 -1.54 19.94
N ASN A 402 -5.79 -0.41 19.50
CA ASN A 402 -6.91 -0.31 18.57
C ASN A 402 -6.45 0.22 17.20
N SER A 403 -7.34 0.20 16.22
CA SER A 403 -7.07 0.59 14.85
C SER A 403 -8.16 1.50 14.27
N THR A 404 -7.72 2.56 13.60
CA THR A 404 -8.61 3.54 12.95
C THR A 404 -8.67 3.39 11.44
N THR A 405 -7.75 2.64 10.82
CA THR A 405 -7.75 2.42 9.36
C THR A 405 -7.52 0.96 9.01
N PHE A 406 -8.39 0.43 8.17
CA PHE A 406 -8.29 -0.92 7.60
C PHE A 406 -8.22 -0.84 6.07
N ARG A 407 -7.52 -1.79 5.46
CA ARG A 407 -7.49 -2.02 4.01
C ARG A 407 -8.24 -3.30 3.70
N ILE A 408 -9.32 -3.18 2.95
CA ILE A 408 -10.15 -4.31 2.53
C ILE A 408 -9.78 -4.67 1.08
N HIS A 409 -9.46 -5.94 0.84
CA HIS A 409 -9.37 -6.50 -0.49
C HIS A 409 -10.61 -7.37 -0.74
N GLY A 410 -11.42 -6.96 -1.72
CA GLY A 410 -12.48 -7.78 -2.30
C GLY A 410 -11.99 -8.39 -3.61
N ASP A 411 -11.76 -9.69 -3.63
CA ASP A 411 -11.44 -10.46 -4.83
C ASP A 411 -12.72 -11.01 -5.47
N GLY A 412 -12.79 -10.98 -6.81
CA GLY A 412 -13.86 -11.59 -7.59
C GLY A 412 -13.29 -12.33 -8.80
N MET A 413 -13.77 -13.54 -9.06
CA MET A 413 -13.20 -14.47 -10.04
C MET A 413 -14.28 -15.13 -10.91
N VAL A 414 -14.08 -15.16 -12.22
CA VAL A 414 -14.93 -15.86 -13.19
C VAL A 414 -14.04 -16.59 -14.21
N GLY A 415 -13.89 -17.91 -14.04
CA GLY A 415 -13.00 -18.70 -14.87
C GLY A 415 -11.53 -18.28 -14.67
N GLU A 416 -10.93 -17.67 -15.69
CA GLU A 416 -9.57 -17.11 -15.64
C GLU A 416 -9.57 -15.58 -15.38
N THR A 417 -10.72 -14.91 -15.45
CA THR A 417 -10.85 -13.48 -15.14
C THR A 417 -10.81 -13.27 -13.63
N LEU A 418 -9.92 -12.39 -13.19
CA LEU A 418 -9.84 -11.87 -11.82
C LEU A 418 -10.14 -10.36 -11.84
N ALA A 419 -10.85 -9.87 -10.84
CA ALA A 419 -10.90 -8.46 -10.50
C ALA A 419 -10.68 -8.32 -8.99
N ARG A 420 -9.93 -7.29 -8.58
CA ARG A 420 -9.72 -6.93 -7.18
C ARG A 420 -10.19 -5.49 -6.95
N VAL A 421 -10.93 -5.29 -5.87
CA VAL A 421 -11.20 -3.98 -5.29
C VAL A 421 -10.36 -3.87 -4.03
N GLU A 422 -9.49 -2.88 -3.97
CA GLU A 422 -8.79 -2.47 -2.75
C GLU A 422 -9.47 -1.20 -2.23
N ALA A 423 -9.84 -1.16 -0.95
CA ALA A 423 -10.49 -0.02 -0.32
C ALA A 423 -9.87 0.28 1.04
N PHE A 424 -9.39 1.50 1.22
CA PHE A 424 -8.96 2.02 2.53
C PHE A 424 -10.17 2.58 3.26
N VAL A 425 -10.36 2.19 4.51
CA VAL A 425 -11.57 2.48 5.28
C VAL A 425 -11.21 3.00 6.67
N PHE A 426 -11.70 4.19 6.98
CA PHE A 426 -11.47 4.87 8.26
C PHE A 426 -12.63 4.65 9.24
N ARG A 427 -12.33 4.13 10.43
CA ARG A 427 -13.24 4.01 11.58
C ARG A 427 -13.45 5.40 12.18
N THR A 428 -14.66 5.93 12.01
CA THR A 428 -15.19 7.11 12.68
C THR A 428 -15.89 6.65 13.96
N PRO A 429 -15.71 7.34 15.11
CA PRO A 429 -16.41 6.99 16.35
C PRO A 429 -17.93 6.88 16.14
N LEU A 430 -18.54 5.79 16.62
CA LEU A 430 -19.96 5.55 16.44
C LEU A 430 -20.76 6.21 17.58
N ASP A 431 -21.62 7.16 17.23
CA ASP A 431 -22.51 7.81 18.22
C ASP A 431 -23.76 6.95 18.48
N VAL A 432 -23.63 6.03 19.44
CA VAL A 432 -24.72 5.16 19.90
C VAL A 432 -25.84 5.89 20.64
N SER A 433 -25.66 7.15 21.05
CA SER A 433 -26.70 7.87 21.80
C SER A 433 -28.00 8.06 21.01
N GLY A 434 -27.92 8.13 19.67
CA GLY A 434 -29.07 8.12 18.78
C GLY A 434 -29.78 6.76 18.69
N LEU A 435 -29.03 5.65 18.82
CA LEU A 435 -29.58 4.30 18.86
C LEU A 435 -30.31 4.05 20.19
N GLU A 436 -29.72 4.47 21.32
CA GLU A 436 -30.37 4.37 22.63
C GLU A 436 -31.65 5.22 22.73
N GLN A 437 -31.67 6.44 22.19
CA GLN A 437 -32.88 7.25 22.12
C GLN A 437 -33.96 6.61 21.24
N SER A 438 -33.56 5.95 20.15
CA SER A 438 -34.48 5.19 19.29
C SER A 438 -35.06 3.97 20.00
N ALA A 439 -34.22 3.18 20.68
CA ALA A 439 -34.62 1.99 21.41
C ALA A 439 -35.50 2.31 22.63
N SER A 440 -35.12 3.30 23.44
CA SER A 440 -35.89 3.76 24.61
C SER A 440 -37.22 4.45 24.21
N GLY A 441 -37.27 5.06 23.02
CA GLY A 441 -38.51 5.54 22.40
C GLY A 441 -39.47 4.42 21.97
N THR A 442 -39.02 3.17 21.86
CA THR A 442 -39.82 2.02 21.39
C THR A 442 -40.72 1.42 22.50
N GLY A 443 -41.09 2.23 23.49
CA GLY A 443 -42.06 1.93 24.56
C GLY A 443 -43.52 2.22 24.21
N GLY A 444 -43.90 2.30 22.93
CA GLY A 444 -45.29 2.53 22.53
C GLY A 444 -45.51 2.74 21.02
N ALA A 445 -46.20 1.79 20.39
CA ALA A 445 -46.76 1.85 19.04
C ALA A 445 -45.77 1.98 17.86
N LEU A 446 -45.45 0.81 17.27
CA LEU A 446 -45.42 0.54 15.82
C LEU A 446 -44.78 1.62 14.91
N ALA A 447 -43.53 1.44 14.49
CA ALA A 447 -43.17 0.54 13.38
C ALA A 447 -43.81 0.83 11.99
N GLN A 448 -44.22 2.07 11.69
CA GLN A 448 -44.66 2.47 10.34
C GLN A 448 -44.12 3.83 9.86
N ALA A 449 -42.83 3.89 9.53
CA ALA A 449 -42.19 4.75 8.51
C ALA A 449 -40.66 4.70 8.69
N GLY A 450 -40.00 3.68 8.13
CA GLY A 450 -38.56 3.53 8.26
C GLY A 450 -37.79 4.54 7.43
N ASN A 451 -36.96 5.35 8.08
CA ASN A 451 -35.50 5.36 7.86
C ASN A 451 -34.83 6.34 8.84
N PRO A 452 -34.21 5.89 9.94
CA PRO A 452 -33.10 6.64 10.50
C PRO A 452 -32.01 6.76 9.42
N VAL A 453 -31.40 7.93 9.28
CA VAL A 453 -30.24 8.11 8.41
C VAL A 453 -29.08 7.32 9.02
N PRO A 454 -28.42 6.41 8.28
CA PRO A 454 -27.27 5.72 8.82
C PRO A 454 -26.13 6.73 9.02
N LEU A 455 -25.73 6.92 10.28
CA LEU A 455 -24.36 7.30 10.58
C LEU A 455 -23.49 6.16 10.05
N THR A 456 -22.58 6.45 9.13
CA THR A 456 -21.63 5.47 8.61
C THR A 456 -20.39 5.51 9.49
N PRO A 457 -20.20 4.57 10.44
CA PRO A 457 -19.00 4.56 11.31
C PRO A 457 -17.74 4.21 10.52
N PHE A 458 -17.88 3.78 9.27
CA PHE A 458 -16.75 3.58 8.37
C PHE A 458 -16.90 4.46 7.13
N ARG A 459 -15.81 5.13 6.76
CA ARG A 459 -15.71 5.96 5.55
C ARG A 459 -14.62 5.41 4.65
N ILE A 460 -14.95 5.16 3.39
CA ILE A 460 -13.95 4.88 2.36
C ILE A 460 -13.10 6.14 2.14
N LEU A 461 -11.80 6.02 2.36
CA LEU A 461 -10.80 7.07 2.12
C LEU A 461 -10.39 7.09 0.65
N ASP A 462 -10.00 5.93 0.15
CA ASP A 462 -9.65 5.67 -1.25
C ASP A 462 -10.08 4.26 -1.67
N TRP A 463 -10.25 4.05 -2.98
CA TRP A 463 -10.50 2.74 -3.57
C TRP A 463 -9.95 2.65 -4.99
N LYS A 464 -9.29 1.52 -5.31
CA LYS A 464 -8.82 1.21 -6.66
C LYS A 464 -9.33 -0.15 -7.14
N VAL A 465 -9.52 -0.24 -8.45
CA VAL A 465 -9.88 -1.49 -9.14
C VAL A 465 -8.65 -1.98 -9.89
N ILE A 466 -8.25 -3.22 -9.63
CA ILE A 466 -7.15 -3.90 -10.29
C ILE A 466 -7.77 -5.03 -11.14
N GLN A 467 -7.44 -5.06 -12.42
CA GLN A 467 -7.88 -6.05 -13.42
C GLN A 467 -6.66 -6.59 -14.17
#